data_AF-A0A354M6X9-F1
#
_entry.id   AF-A0A354M6X9-F1
#
_cell.length_a   1.000
_cell.length_b   1.000
_cell.length_c   1.000
_cell.angle_alpha   90.00
_cell.angle_beta   90.00
_cell.angle_gamma   90.00
#
_symmetry.space_group_name_H-M   'P 1'
#
loop_
_entity.id
_entity.type
_entity.pdbx_description
1 polymer ?
#
loop_
_entity_poly.entity_id
_entity_poly.type
_entity_poly.pdbx_seq_one_letter_code
_entity_poly.pdbx_strand_id
1 'polypeptide(L)'
;GNPYFAFDGNIDHILFFEDNIAFNGAPAVSRYISNIEQSGLWKSVKGVIVGNYSNTENKEFDSLLNKFANKWRLPFIKCDDFGHGEFQAILPIGIECEINADRGTVEFKESFTK
;
A
#
# COMPACT_ATOMS: atom_id res chain seq x y z
N GLY A 1 5.39 -17.75 -0.98
CA GLY A 1 4.45 -17.66 0.15
C GLY A 1 4.97 -18.47 1.31
N ASN A 2 4.57 -18.13 2.53
CA ASN A 2 4.74 -18.98 3.71
C ASN A 2 3.32 -19.36 4.21
N PRO A 3 3.15 -20.35 5.10
CA PRO A 3 1.82 -20.80 5.53
C PRO A 3 1.01 -19.73 6.30
N TYR A 4 1.64 -18.61 6.69
CA TYR A 4 1.03 -17.49 7.40
C TYR A 4 0.69 -16.31 6.48
N PHE A 5 1.15 -16.33 5.22
CA PHE A 5 0.83 -15.34 4.21
C PHE A 5 0.71 -16.02 2.84
N ALA A 6 -0.55 -16.33 2.51
CA ALA A 6 -0.97 -16.82 1.20
C ALA A 6 -1.87 -15.76 0.54
N PHE A 7 -1.73 -15.61 -0.77
CA PHE A 7 -2.61 -14.80 -1.60
C PHE A 7 -3.12 -15.65 -2.76
N ASP A 8 -4.35 -15.40 -3.21
CA ASP A 8 -4.89 -16.04 -4.41
C ASP A 8 -4.56 -15.19 -5.63
N GLY A 9 -3.72 -15.70 -6.54
CA GLY A 9 -3.37 -14.99 -7.76
C GLY A 9 -4.54 -14.72 -8.72
N ASN A 10 -5.71 -15.33 -8.50
CA ASN A 10 -6.91 -15.17 -9.32
C ASN A 10 -7.89 -14.11 -8.79
N ILE A 11 -7.62 -13.56 -7.61
CA ILE A 11 -8.43 -12.49 -7.02
C ILE A 11 -7.69 -11.17 -7.21
N ASP A 12 -8.42 -10.11 -7.53
CA ASP A 12 -7.85 -8.77 -7.60
C ASP A 12 -7.61 -8.21 -6.19
N HIS A 13 -6.43 -7.64 -5.96
CA HIS A 13 -6.02 -7.12 -4.66
C HIS A 13 -5.78 -5.62 -4.72
N ILE A 14 -6.14 -4.92 -3.64
CA ILE A 14 -5.59 -3.59 -3.34
C ILE A 14 -4.54 -3.78 -2.26
N LEU A 15 -3.31 -3.36 -2.55
CA LEU A 15 -2.19 -3.47 -1.62
C LEU A 15 -2.18 -2.24 -0.70
N PHE A 16 -2.41 -2.45 0.58
CA PHE A 16 -2.07 -1.46 1.60
C PHE A 16 -0.63 -1.68 2.07
N PHE A 17 0.16 -0.60 2.07
CA PHE A 17 1.57 -0.62 2.48
C PHE A 17 1.85 0.55 3.44
N GLU A 18 2.35 0.23 4.63
CA GLU A 18 2.84 1.23 5.57
C GLU A 18 4.21 0.84 6.12
N ASP A 19 4.99 1.87 6.46
CA ASP A 19 6.23 1.79 7.21
C ASP A 19 6.46 3.15 7.86
N ASN A 20 7.47 3.32 8.70
CA ASN A 20 7.83 4.63 9.24
C ASN A 20 9.35 4.87 9.20
N ILE A 21 9.73 6.12 8.91
CA ILE A 21 11.13 6.54 8.79
C ILE A 21 11.93 6.30 10.08
N ALA A 22 11.30 6.31 11.25
CA ALA A 22 11.95 6.00 12.53
C ALA A 22 12.38 4.53 12.64
N PHE A 23 11.75 3.63 11.88
CA PHE A 23 12.05 2.18 11.92
C PHE A 23 12.85 1.73 10.70
N ASN A 24 12.48 2.19 9.50
CA ASN A 24 13.08 1.74 8.25
C ASN A 24 13.31 2.93 7.31
N GLY A 25 14.56 3.15 6.91
CA GLY A 25 14.90 4.09 5.85
C GLY A 25 14.50 3.61 4.46
N ALA A 26 14.55 4.50 3.47
CA ALA A 26 14.23 4.21 2.07
C ALA A 26 14.95 2.97 1.48
N PRO A 27 16.23 2.67 1.79
CA PRO A 27 16.86 1.43 1.33
C PRO A 27 16.17 0.14 1.83
N ALA A 28 15.67 0.15 3.06
CA ALA A 28 14.93 -0.98 3.61
C ALA A 28 13.57 -1.15 2.92
N VAL A 29 12.86 -0.04 2.68
CA VAL A 29 11.61 -0.02 1.90
C VAL A 29 11.84 -0.54 0.48
N SER A 30 12.92 -0.13 -0.18
CA SER A 30 13.29 -0.64 -1.52
C SER A 30 13.46 -2.17 -1.53
N ARG A 31 14.04 -2.73 -0.47
CA ARG A 31 14.15 -4.18 -0.30
C ARG A 31 12.78 -4.85 -0.14
N TYR A 32 11.86 -4.24 0.60
CA TYR A 32 10.49 -4.78 0.75
C TYR A 32 9.72 -4.77 -0.56
N ILE A 33 9.78 -3.68 -1.32
CA ILE A 33 9.19 -3.59 -2.66
C ILE A 33 9.79 -4.68 -3.57
N SER A 34 11.12 -4.84 -3.57
CA SER A 34 11.79 -5.88 -4.36
C SER A 34 11.33 -7.29 -3.99
N ASN A 35 11.04 -7.54 -2.71
CA ASN A 35 10.50 -8.82 -2.25
C ASN A 35 9.05 -9.05 -2.73
N ILE A 36 8.20 -8.02 -2.68
CA ILE A 36 6.85 -8.06 -3.24
C ILE A 36 6.90 -8.42 -4.73
N GLU A 37 7.79 -7.76 -5.48
CA GLU A 37 7.98 -8.02 -6.91
C GLU A 37 8.41 -9.47 -7.19
N GLN A 38 9.40 -9.97 -6.45
CA GLN A 38 9.92 -11.34 -6.60
C GLN A 38 8.89 -12.41 -6.20
N SER A 39 8.02 -12.11 -5.23
CA SER A 39 6.97 -13.05 -4.80
C SER A 39 5.88 -13.28 -5.84
N GLY A 40 5.76 -12.37 -6.82
CA GLY A 40 4.70 -12.38 -7.83
C GLY A 40 3.36 -11.79 -7.36
N LEU A 41 3.24 -11.35 -6.10
CA LEU A 41 2.04 -10.71 -5.54
C LEU A 41 1.55 -9.54 -6.41
N TRP A 42 2.47 -8.73 -6.94
CA TRP A 42 2.14 -7.56 -7.77
C TRP A 42 1.22 -7.90 -8.97
N LYS A 43 1.20 -9.15 -9.44
CA LYS A 43 0.39 -9.57 -10.59
C LYS A 43 -1.11 -9.51 -10.31
N SER A 44 -1.51 -9.75 -9.07
CA SER A 44 -2.90 -9.65 -8.63
C SER A 44 -3.26 -8.27 -8.09
N VAL A 45 -2.26 -7.42 -7.83
CA VAL A 45 -2.48 -6.05 -7.34
C VAL A 45 -3.03 -5.16 -8.46
N LYS A 46 -4.16 -4.51 -8.20
CA LYS A 46 -4.82 -3.53 -9.08
C LYS A 46 -4.75 -2.10 -8.57
N GLY A 47 -4.18 -1.90 -7.40
CA GLY A 47 -4.14 -0.61 -6.74
C GLY A 47 -3.27 -0.64 -5.49
N VAL A 48 -2.73 0.53 -5.11
CA VAL A 48 -1.87 0.66 -3.94
C VAL A 48 -2.33 1.83 -3.08
N ILE A 49 -2.45 1.59 -1.78
CA ILE A 49 -2.65 2.62 -0.75
C ILE A 49 -1.40 2.64 0.11
N VAL A 50 -0.82 3.82 0.30
CA VAL A 50 0.34 4.01 1.18
C VAL A 50 0.01 4.93 2.32
N GLY A 51 0.22 4.43 3.55
CA GLY A 51 0.09 5.20 4.78
C GLY A 51 1.22 6.20 5.00
N ASN A 52 1.12 6.91 6.11
CA ASN A 52 2.10 7.90 6.53
C ASN A 52 3.45 7.24 6.85
N TYR A 53 4.47 7.62 6.08
CA TYR A 53 5.85 7.20 6.29
C TYR A 53 6.65 8.17 7.18
N SER A 54 6.33 9.45 7.11
CA SER A 54 7.05 10.53 7.78
C SER A 54 6.13 11.75 7.92
N ASN A 55 6.28 12.52 8.99
CA ASN A 55 5.59 13.80 9.18
C ASN A 55 6.17 14.93 8.31
N THR A 56 7.27 14.67 7.61
CA THR A 56 7.90 15.58 6.65
C THR A 56 8.13 14.88 5.32
N GLU A 57 8.21 15.67 4.24
CA GLU A 57 8.47 15.17 2.88
C GLU A 57 9.74 14.30 2.85
N ASN A 58 9.62 13.11 2.25
CA ASN A 58 10.75 12.21 2.03
C ASN A 58 10.84 11.86 0.54
N LYS A 59 11.65 12.62 -0.19
CA LYS A 59 11.81 12.49 -1.64
C LYS A 59 12.33 11.13 -2.09
N GLU A 60 13.13 10.46 -1.27
CA GLU A 60 13.67 9.14 -1.61
C GLU A 60 12.59 8.08 -1.56
N PHE A 61 11.80 8.06 -0.47
CA PHE A 61 10.64 7.19 -0.31
C PHE A 61 9.59 7.45 -1.39
N ASP A 62 9.27 8.72 -1.64
CA ASP A 62 8.31 9.09 -2.68
C ASP A 62 8.79 8.69 -4.07
N SER A 63 10.10 8.80 -4.36
CA SER A 63 10.66 8.32 -5.63
C SER A 63 10.56 6.80 -5.78
N LEU A 64 10.81 6.05 -4.70
CA LEU A 64 10.71 4.59 -4.71
C LEU A 64 9.29 4.12 -5.00
N LEU A 65 8.30 4.68 -4.31
CA LEU A 65 6.89 4.34 -4.53
C LEU A 65 6.42 4.73 -5.93
N ASN A 66 6.78 5.93 -6.40
CA ASN A 66 6.44 6.35 -7.76
C ASN A 66 7.06 5.43 -8.81
N LYS A 67 8.30 4.98 -8.64
CA LYS A 67 8.93 4.01 -9.55
C LYS A 67 8.18 2.69 -9.57
N PHE A 68 7.79 2.18 -8.40
CA PHE A 68 7.01 0.95 -8.29
C PHE A 68 5.63 1.06 -8.98
N ALA A 69 4.85 2.09 -8.62
CA ALA A 69 3.53 2.32 -9.20
C ALA A 69 3.59 2.51 -10.72
N ASN A 70 4.53 3.32 -11.22
CA ASN A 70 4.70 3.56 -12.65
C ASN A 70 5.14 2.31 -13.42
N LYS A 71 6.08 1.53 -12.86
CA LYS A 71 6.58 0.29 -13.48
C LYS A 71 5.44 -0.68 -13.78
N TRP A 72 4.48 -0.79 -12.86
CA TRP A 72 3.35 -1.71 -12.96
C TRP A 72 2.04 -1.06 -13.39
N ARG A 73 2.05 0.25 -13.68
CA ARG A 73 0.88 1.06 -14.05
C ARG A 73 -0.26 0.94 -13.04
N LEU A 74 0.09 0.96 -11.76
CA LEU A 74 -0.87 0.83 -10.66
C LEU A 74 -1.41 2.22 -10.27
N PRO A 75 -2.74 2.37 -10.12
CA PRO A 75 -3.30 3.51 -9.42
C PRO A 75 -2.80 3.51 -7.98
N PHE A 76 -2.39 4.67 -7.51
CA PHE A 76 -1.68 4.84 -6.25
C PHE A 76 -2.25 6.03 -5.48
N ILE A 77 -2.54 5.81 -4.19
CA ILE A 77 -2.96 6.83 -3.25
C ILE A 77 -1.99 6.84 -2.08
N LYS A 78 -1.47 8.01 -1.73
CA LYS A 78 -0.74 8.25 -0.48
C LYS A 78 -1.61 9.13 0.42
N CYS A 79 -1.78 8.74 1.67
CA CYS A 79 -2.57 9.49 2.65
C CYS A 79 -1.91 9.44 4.02
N ASP A 80 -2.21 10.44 4.85
CA ASP A 80 -1.70 10.54 6.21
C ASP A 80 -2.66 9.93 7.26
N ASP A 81 -3.80 9.39 6.81
CA ASP A 81 -4.85 8.84 7.67
C ASP A 81 -4.48 7.49 8.31
N PHE A 82 -3.53 6.76 7.73
CA PHE A 82 -3.10 5.44 8.19
C PHE A 82 -1.61 5.45 8.55
N GLY A 83 -1.21 4.67 9.56
CA GLY A 83 0.18 4.52 9.99
C GLY A 83 0.55 5.29 11.25
N HIS A 84 1.79 5.77 11.28
CA HIS A 84 2.41 6.33 12.49
C HIS A 84 2.37 7.86 12.54
N GLY A 85 1.51 8.48 11.74
CA GLY A 85 1.28 9.91 11.71
C GLY A 85 0.38 10.39 12.84
N GLU A 86 -0.11 11.63 12.70
CA GLU A 86 -1.09 12.22 13.62
C GLU A 86 -2.44 11.50 13.58
N PHE A 87 -2.88 11.08 12.40
CA PHE A 87 -4.14 10.39 12.20
C PHE A 87 -3.95 8.86 12.24
N GLN A 88 -4.91 8.18 12.86
CA GLN A 88 -4.92 6.72 13.04
C GLN A 88 -6.31 6.19 12.69
N ALA A 89 -6.75 6.44 11.46
CA ALA A 89 -8.02 5.95 10.97
C ALA A 89 -8.05 4.41 10.94
N ILE A 90 -9.25 3.87 11.05
CA ILE A 90 -9.47 2.42 11.00
C ILE A 90 -9.52 2.01 9.53
N LEU A 91 -8.61 1.12 9.12
CA LEU A 91 -8.62 0.49 7.81
C LEU A 91 -9.04 -0.98 7.93
N PRO A 92 -10.26 -1.35 7.51
CA PRO A 92 -10.64 -2.75 7.45
C PRO A 92 -9.83 -3.50 6.38
N ILE A 93 -9.26 -4.65 6.75
CA ILE A 93 -8.45 -5.49 5.85
C ILE A 93 -9.26 -6.71 5.41
N GLY A 94 -9.20 -7.03 4.12
CA GLY A 94 -9.82 -8.21 3.54
C GLY A 94 -11.28 -8.04 3.10
N ILE A 95 -11.76 -6.80 3.04
CA ILE A 95 -13.08 -6.47 2.46
C ILE A 95 -12.94 -5.88 1.06
N GLU A 96 -13.99 -5.98 0.26
CA GLU A 96 -14.04 -5.38 -1.06
C GLU A 96 -14.01 -3.84 -0.96
N CYS A 97 -13.15 -3.22 -1.76
CA CYS A 97 -13.07 -1.78 -1.89
C CYS A 97 -12.74 -1.34 -3.32
N GLU A 98 -13.10 -0.10 -3.62
CA GLU A 98 -12.76 0.59 -4.86
C GLU A 98 -11.79 1.73 -4.54
N ILE A 99 -10.74 1.87 -5.35
CA ILE A 99 -9.86 3.03 -5.30
C ILE A 99 -10.01 3.87 -6.56
N ASN A 100 -9.96 5.18 -6.39
CA ASN A 100 -9.90 6.14 -7.48
C ASN A 100 -8.74 7.11 -7.20
N ALA A 101 -7.60 6.88 -7.86
CA ALA A 101 -6.40 7.68 -7.65
C ALA A 101 -6.54 9.12 -8.18
N ASP A 102 -7.32 9.34 -9.24
CA ASP A 102 -7.59 10.68 -9.78
C ASP A 102 -8.38 11.55 -8.80
N ARG A 103 -9.28 10.92 -8.03
CA ARG A 103 -10.10 11.57 -7.00
C ARG A 103 -9.50 11.46 -5.60
N GLY A 104 -8.46 10.66 -5.41
CA GLY A 104 -7.87 10.37 -4.10
C GLY A 104 -8.83 9.68 -3.12
N THR A 105 -9.73 8.81 -3.60
CA THR A 105 -10.75 8.18 -2.75
C THR A 105 -10.60 6.68 -2.64
N VAL A 106 -10.91 6.15 -1.46
CA VAL A 106 -11.09 4.71 -1.17
C VAL A 106 -12.52 4.51 -0.67
N GLU A 107 -13.29 3.64 -1.30
CA GLU A 107 -14.66 3.33 -0.91
C GLU A 107 -14.79 1.85 -0.57
N PHE A 108 -15.24 1.55 0.65
CA PHE A 108 -15.54 0.19 1.07
C PHE A 108 -16.92 -0.22 0.56
N LYS A 109 -17.00 -1.37 -0.11
CA LYS A 109 -18.25 -1.88 -0.70
C LYS A 109 -19.05 -2.75 0.28
N GLU A 110 -18.51 -2.95 1.47
CA GLU A 110 -19.08 -3.78 2.53
C GLU A 110 -19.07 -3.02 3.87
N SER A 111 -20.04 -3.33 4.74
CA SER A 111 -20.00 -2.83 6.12
C SER A 111 -18.92 -3.57 6.91
N PHE A 112 -17.98 -2.85 7.49
CA PHE A 112 -16.94 -3.42 8.36
C PHE A 112 -17.31 -3.41 9.85
N THR A 113 -18.39 -2.73 10.21
CA THR A 113 -19.00 -2.75 11.54
C THR A 113 -20.29 -3.58 11.52
N LYS A 114 -20.58 -4.27 12.62
CA LYS A 114 -21.86 -4.93 12.86
C LYS A 114 -22.79 -4.03 13.65
#